data_AF-A0A257KYK2-F1
#
_entry.id   AF-A0A257KYK2-F1
#
_cell.length_a   1.000
_cell.length_b   1.000
_cell.length_c   1.000
_cell.angle_alpha   90.00
_cell.angle_beta   90.00
_cell.angle_gamma   90.00
#
_symmetry.space_group_name_H-M   'P 1'
#
loop_
_entity.id
_entity.type
_entity.pdbx_description
1 polymer ?
#
loop_
_entity_poly.entity_id
_entity_poly.type
_entity_poly.pdbx_seq_one_letter_code
_entity_poly.pdbx_strand_id
1 'polypeptide(L)' 'NSTATGSFALKRLAFKIGEGEWADTSMVADDVTVKFKLALTGMAPL' A
#
# COMPACT_ATOMS: atom_id res chain seq x y z
N ASN A 1 -21.56 -9.55 6.35
CA ASN A 1 -20.53 -8.50 6.53
C ASN A 1 -19.44 -8.77 5.52
N SER A 2 -19.47 -8.07 4.40
CA SER A 2 -18.62 -8.37 3.25
C SER A 2 -17.30 -7.62 3.41
N THR A 3 -16.18 -8.34 3.32
CA THR A 3 -14.85 -7.74 3.45
C THR A 3 -14.01 -8.05 2.23
N ALA A 4 -13.34 -7.04 1.67
CA ALA A 4 -12.39 -7.20 0.59
C ALA A 4 -10.97 -7.06 1.15
N THR A 5 -10.11 -8.02 0.83
CA THR A 5 -8.71 -8.04 1.25
C THR A 5 -7.81 -8.16 0.04
N GLY A 6 -6.65 -7.51 0.10
CA GLY A 6 -5.66 -7.62 -0.94
C GLY A 6 -4.38 -6.89 -0.59
N SER A 7 -3.45 -6.88 -1.54
CA SER A 7 -2.22 -6.12 -1.43
C SER A 7 -1.74 -5.66 -2.80
N PHE A 8 -1.00 -4.57 -2.82
CA PHE A 8 -0.30 -4.10 -4.01
C PHE A 8 1.05 -3.49 -3.60
N ALA A 9 1.97 -3.43 -4.55
CA ALA A 9 3.26 -2.79 -4.38
C ALA A 9 3.23 -1.37 -4.96
N LEU A 10 3.97 -0.45 -4.32
CA LEU A 10 4.20 0.90 -4.83
C LEU A 10 5.65 1.31 -4.60
N LYS A 11 6.17 2.18 -5.47
CA LYS A 11 7.49 2.79 -5.31
C LYS A 11 7.38 4.05 -4.45
N ARG A 12 7.99 4.05 -3.26
CA ARG A 12 7.88 5.17 -2.31
C ARG A 12 8.43 6.47 -2.89
N LEU A 13 9.50 6.40 -3.68
CA LEU A 13 10.16 7.58 -4.24
C LEU A 13 9.34 8.25 -5.36
N ALA A 14 8.46 7.49 -6.04
CA ALA A 14 7.53 8.07 -7.01
C ALA A 14 6.53 9.06 -6.37
N PHE A 15 6.33 8.95 -5.05
CA PHE A 15 5.45 9.82 -4.26
C PHE A 15 6.24 10.76 -3.33
N LYS A 16 7.56 10.90 -3.52
CA LYS A 16 8.46 11.71 -2.67
C LYS A 16 8.49 11.29 -1.20
N ILE A 17 8.25 10.01 -0.91
CA ILE A 17 8.26 9.49 0.46
C ILE A 17 9.68 9.02 0.82
N GLY A 18 10.30 9.69 1.79
CA GLY A 18 11.66 9.40 2.25
C GLY A 18 12.75 9.98 1.34
N GLU A 19 12.60 11.25 0.95
CA GLU A 19 13.64 12.01 0.24
C GLU A 19 14.85 12.33 1.16
N GLY A 20 15.90 12.92 0.56
CA GLY A 20 17.13 13.27 1.28
C GLY A 20 18.00 12.05 1.58
N GLU A 21 18.46 11.93 2.82
CA GLU A 21 19.31 10.82 3.26
C GLU A 21 18.66 9.44 3.11
N TRP A 22 17.32 9.39 3.04
CA TRP A 22 16.58 8.13 2.90
C TRP A 22 16.26 7.79 1.44
N ALA A 23 16.73 8.57 0.46
CA ALA A 23 16.52 8.28 -0.96
C ALA A 23 17.35 7.11 -1.48
N ASP A 24 18.37 6.68 -0.73
CA ASP A 24 19.25 5.57 -1.12
C ASP A 24 18.50 4.22 -1.07
N THR A 25 18.21 3.67 -2.24
CA THR A 25 17.50 2.39 -2.39
C THR A 25 18.34 1.17 -2.02
N SER A 26 19.65 1.33 -1.86
CA SER A 26 20.54 0.27 -1.36
C SER A 26 20.42 0.08 0.15
N MET A 27 20.08 1.17 0.87
CA MET A 27 19.88 1.17 2.32
C MET A 27 18.41 0.95 2.69
N VAL A 28 17.48 1.56 1.95
CA VAL A 28 16.03 1.43 2.17
C VAL A 28 15.32 1.14 0.84
N ALA A 29 14.77 -0.06 0.70
CA ALA A 29 14.09 -0.48 -0.52
C ALA A 29 13.01 0.51 -0.99
N ASP A 30 12.90 0.67 -2.30
CA ASP A 30 11.88 1.54 -2.92
C ASP A 30 10.50 0.86 -2.98
N ASP A 31 10.49 -0.47 -3.12
CA ASP A 31 9.25 -1.26 -3.21
C ASP A 31 8.59 -1.40 -1.84
N VAL A 32 7.37 -0.89 -1.72
CA VAL A 32 6.56 -0.94 -0.51
C VAL A 32 5.29 -1.72 -0.79
N THR A 33 5.12 -2.84 -0.09
CA THR A 33 3.89 -3.62 -0.12
C THR A 33 2.84 -3.02 0.82
N VAL A 34 1.73 -2.56 0.26
CA VAL A 34 0.56 -2.11 1.02
C VAL A 34 -0.44 -3.25 1.11
N LYS A 35 -0.88 -3.56 2.34
CA LYS A 35 -1.93 -4.55 2.61
C LYS A 35 -3.19 -3.83 3.04
N PHE A 36 -4.33 -4.18 2.45
CA PHE A 36 -5.62 -3.58 2.79
C PHE A 36 -6.65 -4.63 3.20
N LYS A 37 -7.56 -4.18 4.06
CA LYS A 37 -8.77 -4.90 4.47
C LYS A 37 -9.90 -3.87 4.57
N LEU A 38 -10.85 -3.94 3.64
CA LEU A 38 -11.96 -3.01 3.53
C LEU A 38 -13.25 -3.71 3.94
N ALA A 39 -14.01 -3.08 4.84
CA ALA A 39 -15.36 -3.49 5.15
C ALA A 39 -16.33 -2.81 4.17
N LEU A 40 -17.13 -3.60 3.47
CA LEU A 40 -18.11 -3.13 2.50
C LEU A 40 -19.48 -3.01 3.16
N THR A 41 -20.10 -1.83 3.04
CA THR A 41 -21.47 -1.55 3.48
C THR A 41 -22.40 -1.44 2.27
N GLY A 42 -23.69 -1.71 2.46
CA GLY A 42 -24.70 -1.54 1.39
C GLY A 42 -24.75 -2.65 0.33
N MET A 43 -24.14 -3.80 0.58
CA MET A 43 -24.28 -4.96 -0.30
C MET A 43 -25.63 -5.65 -0.10
N ALA A 44 -26.31 -6.00 -1.20
CA ALA A 44 -27.50 -6.84 -1.16
C ALA A 44 -27.16 -8.24 -0.58
N PRO A 45 -28.11 -8.93 0.05
CA PRO A 45 -27.91 -10.31 0.49
C PRO A 45 -27.49 -11.19 -0.69
N LEU A 46 -26.51 -12.07 -0.45
CA LEU A 46 -26.07 -13.08 -1.42
C LEU A 46 -27.11 -14.19 -1.56
#